data_AF-A0A452ZSW7-F1
#
_entry.id   AF-A0A452ZSW7-F1
#
_cell.length_a   1.000
_cell.length_b   1.000
_cell.length_c   1.000
_cell.angle_alpha   90.00
_cell.angle_beta   90.00
_cell.angle_gamma   90.00
#
_symmetry.space_group_name_H-M   'P 1'
#
loop_
_entity.id
_entity.type
_entity.pdbx_description
1 polymer ?
#
loop_
_entity_poly.entity_id
_entity_poly.type
_entity_poly.pdbx_seq_one_letter_code
_entity_poly.pdbx_strand_id
1 'polypeptide(L)'
;MACWALPELSTFQDKLGREAYDKVDVIGIDEAQFFDDLHDFCSKAADHDGKIVVVAGLDGDYKRNKFGSVLDIIPLANSVTKLTARCELCDRRASFTLRKTQETRTELIGGADVYMPVCRQHYLDGQIVIEATRIVMDIERSTEVARC
;
A
#
# COMPACT_ATOMS: atom_id res chain seq x y z
N MET A 1 14.63 -7.54 -18.25
CA MET A 1 13.51 -7.99 -17.41
C MET A 1 12.33 -7.10 -17.77
N ALA A 2 11.26 -7.66 -18.31
CA ALA A 2 10.10 -6.87 -18.73
C ALA A 2 9.13 -6.74 -17.55
N CYS A 3 8.71 -5.52 -17.23
CA CYS A 3 7.66 -5.26 -16.24
C CYS A 3 6.38 -4.91 -16.99
N TRP A 4 5.25 -5.46 -16.55
CA TRP A 4 3.95 -5.16 -17.13
C TRP A 4 3.03 -4.57 -16.07
N ALA A 5 2.50 -3.38 -16.34
CA ALA A 5 1.33 -2.91 -15.63
C ALA A 5 0.14 -3.81 -16.02
N LEU A 6 -0.55 -4.33 -15.02
CA LEU A 6 -1.71 -5.18 -15.15
C LEU A 6 -2.86 -4.59 -14.31
N PRO A 7 -4.11 -4.69 -14.77
CA PRO A 7 -5.26 -4.40 -13.93
C PRO A 7 -5.53 -5.53 -12.93
N GLU A 8 -5.25 -6.78 -13.31
CA GLU A 8 -5.49 -7.99 -12.53
C GLU A 8 -4.35 -8.99 -12.78
N LEU A 9 -3.89 -9.69 -11.73
CA LEU A 9 -2.78 -10.64 -11.84
C LEU A 9 -3.16 -11.89 -12.63
N SER A 10 -4.43 -12.29 -12.60
CA SER A 10 -4.99 -13.40 -13.37
C SER A 10 -4.68 -13.29 -14.88
N THR A 11 -4.59 -12.07 -15.40
CA THR A 11 -4.30 -11.78 -16.81
C THR A 11 -2.81 -11.91 -17.18
N PHE A 12 -1.93 -12.10 -16.20
CA PHE A 12 -0.48 -12.18 -16.41
C PHE A 12 -0.10 -13.32 -17.36
N GLN A 13 -0.70 -14.50 -17.16
CA GLN A 13 -0.43 -15.69 -17.97
C GLN A 13 -0.83 -15.48 -19.43
N ASP A 14 -1.98 -14.85 -19.68
CA ASP A 14 -2.46 -14.57 -21.03
C ASP A 14 -1.59 -13.51 -21.72
N LYS A 15 -1.16 -12.48 -20.98
CA LYS A 15 -0.30 -11.41 -21.52
C LYS A 15 1.10 -11.90 -21.85
N LEU A 16 1.64 -12.81 -21.03
CA LEU A 16 2.96 -13.40 -21.25
C LEU A 16 2.93 -14.49 -22.33
N GLY A 17 1.81 -15.21 -22.42
CA GLY A 17 1.65 -16.40 -23.25
C GLY A 17 2.04 -17.67 -22.49
N ARG A 18 1.28 -18.75 -22.71
CA ARG A 18 1.38 -20.00 -21.95
C ARG A 18 2.79 -20.60 -21.95
N GLU A 19 3.40 -20.75 -23.13
CA GLU A 19 4.73 -21.36 -23.26
C GLU A 19 5.83 -20.54 -22.56
N ALA A 20 5.69 -19.21 -22.53
CA ALA A 20 6.62 -18.34 -21.84
C ALA A 20 6.41 -18.40 -20.32
N TYR A 21 5.16 -18.39 -19.86
CA TYR A 21 4.82 -18.56 -18.44
C TYR A 21 5.32 -19.88 -17.86
N ASP A 22 5.19 -20.98 -18.60
CA ASP A 22 5.65 -22.29 -18.13
C ASP A 22 7.18 -22.31 -17.91
N LYS A 23 7.94 -21.48 -18.63
CA LYS A 23 9.41 -21.31 -18.48
C LYS A 23 9.83 -20.29 -17.42
N VAL A 24 8.89 -19.58 -16.80
CA VAL A 24 9.20 -18.65 -15.71
C VAL A 24 9.40 -19.43 -14.42
N ASP A 25 10.52 -19.24 -13.74
CA ASP A 25 10.75 -19.83 -12.41
C ASP A 25 10.32 -18.89 -11.27
N VAL A 26 10.43 -17.57 -11.50
CA VAL A 26 10.24 -16.53 -10.48
C VAL A 26 9.31 -15.43 -10.99
N ILE A 27 8.31 -15.09 -10.19
CA ILE A 27 7.35 -14.00 -10.45
C ILE A 27 7.53 -12.93 -9.36
N GLY A 28 7.84 -11.70 -9.78
CA GLY A 28 7.88 -10.54 -8.90
C GLY A 28 6.60 -9.71 -9.05
N ILE A 29 5.94 -9.40 -7.93
CA ILE A 29 4.76 -8.53 -7.86
C ILE A 29 5.15 -7.32 -7.01
N ASP A 30 5.03 -6.12 -7.58
CA ASP A 30 5.25 -4.86 -6.88
C ASP A 30 3.92 -4.13 -6.71
N GLU A 31 3.83 -3.23 -5.72
CA GLU A 31 2.61 -2.49 -5.38
C GLU A 31 1.38 -3.41 -5.15
N ALA A 32 1.62 -4.55 -4.50
CA ALA A 32 0.67 -5.66 -4.43
C ALA A 32 -0.69 -5.33 -3.80
N GLN A 33 -0.76 -4.26 -3.00
CA GLN A 33 -2.00 -3.80 -2.36
C GLN A 33 -3.09 -3.35 -3.36
N PHE A 34 -2.75 -3.14 -4.64
CA PHE A 34 -3.72 -2.77 -5.67
C PHE A 34 -4.32 -3.96 -6.43
N PHE A 35 -3.92 -5.20 -6.12
CA PHE A 35 -4.47 -6.39 -6.76
C PHE A 35 -5.44 -7.12 -5.83
N ASP A 36 -6.74 -7.05 -6.16
CA ASP A 36 -7.78 -7.74 -5.41
C ASP A 36 -7.64 -9.27 -5.51
N ASP A 37 -7.10 -9.76 -6.63
CA ASP A 37 -6.87 -11.18 -6.92
C ASP A 37 -5.50 -11.72 -6.43
N LEU A 38 -4.78 -10.95 -5.60
CA LEU A 38 -3.45 -11.30 -5.09
C LEU A 38 -3.40 -12.66 -4.41
N HIS A 39 -4.37 -12.94 -3.52
CA HIS A 39 -4.39 -14.19 -2.76
C HIS A 39 -4.50 -15.41 -3.68
N ASP A 40 -5.50 -15.40 -4.56
CA ASP A 40 -5.80 -16.53 -5.45
C ASP A 40 -4.69 -16.71 -6.49
N PHE A 41 -4.12 -15.62 -6.99
CA PHE A 41 -2.95 -15.68 -7.86
C PHE A 41 -1.75 -16.31 -7.16
N CYS A 42 -1.42 -15.86 -5.93
CA CYS A 42 -0.26 -16.37 -5.20
C CYS A 42 -0.41 -17.85 -4.85
N SER A 43 -1.58 -18.28 -4.37
CA SER A 43 -1.83 -19.69 -4.08
C SER A 43 -1.71 -20.54 -5.34
N LYS A 44 -2.33 -20.14 -6.46
CA LYS A 44 -2.19 -20.88 -7.72
C LYS A 44 -0.73 -20.96 -8.21
N ALA A 45 -0.04 -19.82 -8.28
CA ALA A 45 1.30 -19.76 -8.82
C ALA A 45 2.30 -20.55 -7.96
N ALA A 46 2.21 -20.46 -6.63
CA ALA A 46 3.12 -21.15 -5.71
C ALA A 46 2.74 -22.62 -5.51
N ASP A 47 1.48 -22.91 -5.18
CA ASP A 47 1.04 -24.25 -4.73
C ASP A 47 0.81 -25.22 -5.90
N HIS A 48 0.40 -24.71 -7.06
CA HIS A 48 0.01 -25.53 -8.21
C HIS A 48 0.98 -25.43 -9.38
N ASP A 49 1.46 -24.23 -9.71
CA ASP A 49 2.33 -24.01 -10.86
C ASP A 49 3.83 -24.15 -10.54
N GLY A 50 4.18 -24.28 -9.25
CA GLY A 50 5.56 -24.49 -8.78
C GLY A 50 6.47 -23.26 -8.95
N LYS A 51 5.90 -22.06 -8.96
CA LYS A 51 6.62 -20.79 -9.15
C LYS A 51 7.10 -20.22 -7.82
N ILE A 52 8.26 -19.56 -7.83
CA ILE A 52 8.70 -18.72 -6.71
C ILE A 52 8.04 -17.36 -6.87
N VAL A 53 7.17 -16.97 -5.93
CA VAL A 53 6.48 -15.68 -5.95
C VAL A 53 7.08 -14.74 -4.91
N VAL A 54 7.56 -13.58 -5.37
CA VAL A 54 8.11 -12.52 -4.52
C VAL A 54 7.17 -11.32 -4.58
N VAL A 55 6.58 -10.97 -3.44
CA VAL A 55 5.57 -9.91 -3.35
C VAL A 55 6.13 -8.73 -2.55
N ALA A 56 6.03 -7.54 -3.11
CA ALA A 56 6.27 -6.27 -2.46
C ALA A 56 4.96 -5.45 -2.46
N GLY A 57 4.59 -4.91 -1.31
CA GLY A 57 3.38 -4.11 -1.15
C GLY A 57 3.29 -3.48 0.24
N LEU A 58 2.35 -2.56 0.39
CA LEU A 58 2.07 -1.88 1.64
C LEU A 58 1.14 -2.73 2.50
N ASP A 59 1.54 -3.00 3.75
CA ASP A 59 0.74 -3.79 4.69
C ASP A 59 -0.42 -2.97 5.32
N GLY A 60 -0.31 -1.64 5.30
CA GLY A 60 -1.38 -0.76 5.72
C GLY A 60 -1.43 0.58 4.98
N ASP A 61 -2.64 1.16 4.96
CA ASP A 61 -2.92 2.47 4.37
C ASP A 61 -2.43 3.63 5.27
N TYR A 62 -2.68 4.87 4.85
CA TYR A 62 -2.33 6.06 5.64
C TYR A 62 -3.02 6.16 7.01
N LYS A 63 -4.07 5.36 7.24
CA LYS A 63 -4.78 5.24 8.52
C LYS A 63 -4.30 4.04 9.34
N ARG A 64 -3.35 3.26 8.82
CA ARG A 64 -2.87 1.96 9.34
C ARG A 64 -3.94 0.87 9.35
N ASN A 65 -4.96 0.99 8.49
CA ASN A 65 -5.86 -0.13 8.20
C ASN A 65 -5.19 -1.07 7.20
N LYS A 66 -5.63 -2.32 7.14
CA LYS A 66 -5.24 -3.28 6.09
C LYS A 66 -5.39 -2.63 4.70
N PHE A 67 -4.36 -2.71 3.86
CA PHE A 67 -4.39 -2.22 2.47
C PHE A 67 -4.44 -3.39 1.50
N GLY A 68 -5.55 -3.52 0.77
CA GLY A 68 -5.78 -4.59 -0.19
C GLY A 68 -5.64 -5.96 0.46
N SER A 69 -5.16 -6.92 -0.31
CA SER A 69 -5.05 -8.33 0.10
C SER A 69 -3.64 -8.72 0.57
N VAL A 70 -2.73 -7.76 0.80
CA VAL A 70 -1.32 -8.05 1.19
C VAL A 70 -1.24 -8.84 2.50
N LEU A 71 -2.10 -8.55 3.47
CA LEU A 71 -2.12 -9.30 4.73
C LEU A 71 -2.71 -10.71 4.58
N ASP A 72 -3.51 -10.96 3.54
CA ASP A 72 -4.19 -12.24 3.34
C ASP A 72 -3.25 -13.33 2.82
N ILE A 73 -2.14 -12.94 2.17
CA ILE A 73 -1.13 -13.89 1.71
C ILE A 73 -0.11 -14.27 2.79
N ILE A 74 -0.12 -13.64 3.96
CA ILE A 74 0.81 -13.96 5.06
C ILE A 74 0.72 -15.44 5.48
N PRO A 75 -0.47 -16.06 5.64
CA PRO A 75 -0.58 -17.48 5.98
C PRO A 75 -0.02 -18.43 4.90
N LEU A 76 0.03 -17.98 3.64
CA LEU A 76 0.59 -18.74 2.52
C LEU A 76 2.12 -18.57 2.42
N ALA A 77 2.66 -17.46 2.93
CA ALA A 77 4.04 -17.06 2.69
C ALA A 77 5.04 -17.91 3.51
N ASN A 78 6.10 -18.38 2.85
CA ASN A 78 7.22 -19.03 3.54
C ASN A 78 8.06 -18.05 4.39
N SER A 79 8.09 -16.78 4.00
CA SER A 79 8.82 -15.73 4.74
C SER A 79 8.14 -14.38 4.54
N VAL A 80 8.14 -13.57 5.60
CA VAL A 80 7.58 -12.20 5.58
C VAL A 80 8.59 -11.27 6.25
N THR A 81 8.95 -10.19 5.56
CA THR A 81 9.84 -9.16 6.10
C THR A 81 9.16 -7.79 6.02
N LYS A 82 8.92 -7.17 7.17
CA LYS A 82 8.46 -5.78 7.22
C LYS A 82 9.66 -4.83 7.22
N LEU A 83 9.84 -4.12 6.12
CA LEU A 83 10.91 -3.13 5.98
C LEU A 83 10.62 -1.86 6.79
N THR A 84 11.68 -1.11 7.11
CA THR A 84 11.57 0.19 7.79
C THR A 84 12.25 1.27 6.98
N ALA A 85 11.61 2.43 6.87
CA ALA A 85 12.18 3.64 6.29
C ALA A 85 12.89 4.49 7.37
N ARG A 86 13.32 5.71 7.00
CA ARG A 86 13.76 6.75 7.94
C ARG A 86 12.63 7.75 8.16
N CYS A 87 12.38 8.14 9.39
CA CYS A 87 11.35 9.10 9.75
C CYS A 87 11.77 10.50 9.31
N GLU A 88 10.95 11.15 8.47
CA GLU A 88 11.26 12.49 7.95
C GLU A 88 11.39 13.57 9.05
N LEU A 89 10.88 13.33 10.26
CA LEU A 89 10.88 14.30 11.37
C LEU A 89 11.97 14.09 12.43
N CYS A 90 12.57 12.90 12.51
CA CYS A 90 13.62 12.64 13.52
C CYS A 90 14.68 11.62 13.11
N ASP A 91 14.72 11.20 11.85
CA ASP A 91 15.69 10.26 11.27
C ASP A 91 15.75 8.86 11.89
N ARG A 92 14.95 8.57 12.93
CA ARG A 92 14.77 7.23 13.50
C ARG A 92 13.99 6.33 12.55
N ARG A 93 13.94 5.02 12.84
CA ARG A 93 13.18 4.03 12.05
C ARG A 93 11.71 4.46 11.91
N ALA A 94 11.23 4.48 10.68
CA ALA A 94 9.84 4.72 10.32
C ALA A 94 9.18 3.42 9.88
N SER A 95 7.95 3.21 10.36
CA SER A 95 7.16 2.00 10.07
C SER A 95 5.74 2.33 9.60
N PHE A 96 5.42 3.61 9.47
CA PHE A 96 4.09 4.09 9.08
C PHE A 96 4.23 5.17 8.03
N THR A 97 3.20 5.28 7.20
CA THR A 97 3.04 6.34 6.22
C THR A 97 1.99 7.32 6.75
N LEU A 98 2.37 8.58 6.90
CA LEU A 98 1.46 9.67 7.25
C LEU A 98 1.13 10.45 5.98
N ARG A 99 -0.16 10.73 5.75
CA ARG A 99 -0.61 11.60 4.67
C ARG A 99 -0.49 13.08 5.09
N LYS A 100 0.14 13.89 4.25
CA LYS A 100 0.33 15.34 4.46
C LYS A 100 -0.90 16.16 4.05
N THR A 101 -1.70 15.63 3.11
CA THR A 101 -2.87 16.32 2.56
C THR A 101 -4.17 15.95 3.28
N GLN A 102 -5.21 16.76 3.06
CA GLN A 102 -6.54 16.55 3.64
C GLN A 102 -7.44 15.66 2.76
N GLU A 103 -6.95 15.15 1.61
CA GLU A 103 -7.71 14.20 0.81
C GLU A 103 -8.01 12.94 1.63
N THR A 104 -9.25 12.45 1.53
CA THR A 104 -9.72 11.30 2.31
C THR A 104 -9.69 9.98 1.55
N ARG A 105 -9.57 10.00 0.21
CA ARG A 105 -9.54 8.80 -0.66
C ARG A 105 -8.41 7.86 -0.25
N THR A 106 -8.70 6.57 -0.06
CA THR A 106 -7.66 5.58 0.32
C THR A 106 -6.60 5.47 -0.76
N GLU A 107 -7.03 5.33 -2.01
CA GLU A 107 -6.15 5.32 -3.17
C GLU A 107 -5.95 6.75 -3.68
N LEU A 108 -4.77 7.28 -3.38
CA LEU A 108 -4.27 8.50 -3.98
C LEU A 108 -2.83 8.20 -4.36
N ILE A 109 -2.59 8.06 -5.66
CA ILE A 109 -1.25 7.90 -6.23
C ILE A 109 -0.53 9.23 -5.98
N GLY A 110 0.52 9.17 -5.17
CA GLY A 110 1.30 10.33 -4.77
C GLY A 110 2.60 9.87 -4.15
N GLY A 111 3.64 10.70 -4.25
CA GLY A 111 4.96 10.41 -3.72
C GLY A 111 5.20 11.13 -2.40
N ALA A 112 6.40 11.67 -2.27
CA ALA A 112 6.83 12.42 -1.08
C ALA A 112 6.09 13.76 -0.88
N ASP A 113 5.40 14.24 -1.92
CA ASP A 113 4.53 15.42 -1.89
C ASP A 113 3.24 15.16 -1.09
N VAL A 114 2.71 13.94 -1.15
CA VAL A 114 1.46 13.56 -0.47
C VAL A 114 1.72 12.79 0.83
N TYR A 115 2.80 12.03 0.91
CA TYR A 115 3.07 11.10 2.01
C TYR A 115 4.44 11.30 2.65
N MET A 116 4.57 10.91 3.91
CA MET A 116 5.84 10.83 4.63
C MET A 116 5.96 9.56 5.47
N PRO A 117 7.11 8.86 5.43
CA PRO A 117 7.44 7.85 6.41
C PRO A 117 7.69 8.48 7.78
N VAL A 118 7.02 7.95 8.80
CA VAL A 118 7.11 8.43 10.18
C VAL A 118 7.29 7.31 11.19
N CYS A 119 7.91 7.64 12.33
CA CYS A 119 7.93 6.77 13.49
C CYS A 119 6.57 6.79 14.20
N ARG A 120 6.36 5.89 15.17
CA ARG A 120 5.08 5.77 15.89
C ARG A 120 4.64 7.07 16.54
N GLN A 121 5.56 7.75 17.23
CA GLN A 121 5.28 8.99 17.95
C GLN A 121 4.76 10.06 16.98
N HIS A 122 5.51 10.33 15.92
CA HIS A 122 5.15 11.31 14.91
C HIS A 122 3.91 10.96 14.09
N TYR A 123 3.59 9.67 13.93
CA TYR A 123 2.29 9.29 13.38
C TYR A 123 1.16 9.78 14.30
N LEU A 124 1.23 9.48 15.61
CA LEU A 124 0.20 9.87 16.57
C LEU A 124 0.08 11.39 16.69
N ASP A 125 1.20 12.09 16.80
CA ASP A 125 1.23 13.55 16.87
C ASP A 125 0.66 14.19 15.59
N GLY A 126 1.02 13.64 14.42
CA GLY A 126 0.49 14.06 13.14
C GLY A 126 -1.04 13.92 13.05
N GLN A 127 -1.60 12.81 13.56
CA GLN A 127 -3.06 12.63 13.59
C GLN A 127 -3.77 13.67 14.45
N ILE A 128 -3.19 14.03 15.61
CA ILE A 128 -3.73 15.07 16.49
C ILE A 128 -3.76 16.43 15.76
N VAL A 129 -2.67 16.78 15.08
CA VAL A 129 -2.58 18.03 14.32
C VAL A 129 -3.61 18.06 13.18
N ILE A 130 -3.77 16.97 12.44
CA ILE A 130 -4.74 16.87 11.34
C ILE A 130 -6.17 17.04 11.86
N GLU A 131 -6.52 16.37 12.97
CA GLU A 131 -7.87 16.46 13.55
C GLU A 131 -8.14 17.87 14.11
N ALA A 132 -7.18 18.47 14.82
CA ALA A 132 -7.30 19.85 15.29
C ALA A 132 -7.48 20.83 14.13
N THR A 133 -6.70 20.68 13.05
CA THR A 133 -6.83 21.51 11.85
C THR A 133 -8.22 21.39 11.22
N ARG A 134 -8.74 20.16 11.12
CA ARG A 134 -10.08 19.89 10.59
C ARG A 134 -11.17 20.55 11.44
N ILE A 135 -11.09 20.47 12.77
CA ILE A 135 -12.03 21.11 13.68
C ILE A 135 -12.03 22.63 13.48
N VAL A 136 -10.86 23.26 13.38
CA VAL A 136 -10.74 24.72 13.16
C VAL A 136 -11.39 25.13 11.84
N MET A 137 -11.13 24.39 10.76
CA MET A 137 -11.73 24.67 9.45
C MET A 137 -13.25 24.45 9.42
N ASP A 138 -13.76 23.45 10.14
CA ASP A 138 -15.19 23.21 10.28
C ASP A 138 -15.88 24.38 11.00
N ILE A 139 -15.24 24.93 12.05
CA ILE A 139 -15.71 26.13 12.75
C ILE A 139 -15.74 27.34 11.81
N GLU A 140 -14.65 27.60 11.07
CA GLU A 140 -14.57 28.73 10.13
C GLU A 140 -15.68 28.66 9.07
N ARG A 141 -15.90 27.48 8.49
CA ARG A 141 -16.96 27.24 7.50
C ARG A 141 -18.37 27.41 8.11
N SER A 142 -18.60 26.98 9.34
CA SER A 142 -19.88 27.25 10.04
C SER A 142 -20.09 28.74 10.32
N THR A 143 -19.02 29.50 10.61
CA THR A 143 -19.12 30.96 10.80
C THR A 143 -19.36 31.72 9.50
N GLU A 144 -18.88 31.23 8.36
CA GLU A 144 -19.17 31.79 7.04
C GLU A 144 -20.61 31.57 6.61
N VAL A 145 -21.15 30.36 6.83
CA VAL A 145 -22.56 30.04 6.53
C VAL A 145 -23.52 30.82 7.43
N ALA A 146 -23.16 31.05 8.69
CA ALA A 146 -23.97 31.84 9.63
C ALA A 146 -23.96 33.36 9.38
N ARG A 147 -23.15 33.85 8.42
CA ARG A 147 -23.07 35.26 8.02
C ARG A 147 -23.87 35.58 6.76
N CYS A 148 -24.52 34.58 6.13
CA CYS A 148 -25.34 34.75 4.93
C CYS A 148 -26.84 34.80 5.26
#